data_AF-A0A943MQQ6-F1
#
_entry.id   AF-A0A943MQQ6-F1
#
_cell.length_a   1.000
_cell.length_b   1.000
_cell.length_c   1.000
_cell.angle_alpha   90.00
_cell.angle_beta   90.00
_cell.angle_gamma   90.00
#
_symmetry.space_group_name_H-M   'P 1'
#
loop_
_entity.id
_entity.type
_entity.pdbx_description
1 polymer ?
#
loop_
_entity_poly.entity_id
_entity_poly.type
_entity_poly.pdbx_seq_one_letter_code
_entity_poly.pdbx_strand_id
1 'polypeptide(L)'
;MKAPKEKRSAQIHILISEQEMDKIRERMAQTGITNTSAFIRKMAIDGYVINLDLSEVRELTRLLRICSNNLNQYARKAHETGSIYGADIADLQSRMDGMWEIVKKLLTEFTNIP
;
A
#
# COMPACT_ATOMS: atom_id res chain seq x y z
N MET A 1 -27.70 -32.60 14.78
CA MET A 1 -26.62 -33.62 14.86
C MET A 1 -25.31 -32.95 14.48
N LYS A 2 -24.28 -32.94 15.34
CA LYS A 2 -22.97 -32.35 15.00
C LYS A 2 -22.33 -33.23 13.90
N ALA A 3 -21.92 -32.63 12.79
CA ALA A 3 -21.23 -33.32 11.71
C ALA A 3 -20.00 -34.09 12.25
N PRO A 4 -19.64 -35.25 11.65
CA PRO A 4 -18.48 -36.01 12.09
C PRO A 4 -17.24 -35.11 12.02
N LYS A 5 -16.50 -34.99 13.13
CA LYS A 5 -15.20 -34.31 13.11
C LYS A 5 -14.29 -35.10 12.18
N GLU A 6 -14.00 -34.55 11.01
CA GLU A 6 -12.99 -35.05 10.09
C GLU A 6 -11.68 -35.31 10.86
N LYS A 7 -11.17 -36.54 10.78
CA LYS A 7 -9.89 -36.89 11.41
C LYS A 7 -8.77 -36.25 10.59
N ARG A 8 -8.07 -35.30 11.21
CA ARG A 8 -6.89 -34.66 10.62
C ARG A 8 -5.75 -35.68 10.54
N SER A 9 -5.30 -36.01 9.34
CA SER A 9 -4.29 -37.05 9.07
C SER A 9 -2.95 -36.51 8.56
N ALA A 10 -2.90 -35.24 8.14
CA ALA A 10 -1.71 -34.60 7.60
C ALA A 10 -1.09 -33.61 8.60
N GLN A 11 0.24 -33.55 8.64
CA GLN A 11 1.01 -32.62 9.46
C GLN A 11 1.84 -31.70 8.56
N ILE A 12 1.90 -30.42 8.93
CA ILE A 12 2.75 -29.41 8.28
C ILE A 12 3.84 -29.03 9.28
N HIS A 13 5.10 -29.15 8.86
CA HIS A 13 6.24 -28.67 9.64
C HIS A 13 6.62 -27.28 9.15
N ILE A 14 6.76 -26.33 10.08
CA ILE A 14 7.16 -24.95 9.80
C ILE A 14 8.31 -24.62 10.73
N LEU A 15 9.45 -24.23 10.15
CA LEU A 15 10.59 -23.72 10.89
C LEU A 15 10.44 -22.20 11.01
N ILE A 16 10.49 -21.67 12.22
CA ILE A 16 10.37 -20.24 12.50
C ILE A 16 11.39 -19.80 13.54
N SER A 17 11.82 -18.56 13.42
CA SER A 17 12.62 -17.87 14.43
C SER A 17 11.79 -17.47 15.65
N GLU A 18 12.47 -17.15 16.76
CA GLU A 18 11.80 -16.63 17.97
C GLU A 18 11.04 -15.33 17.69
N GLN A 19 11.61 -14.44 16.87
CA GLN A 19 10.96 -13.18 16.48
C GLN A 19 9.66 -13.40 15.69
N GLU A 20 9.63 -14.41 14.82
CA GLU A 20 8.40 -14.76 14.08
C GLU A 20 7.37 -15.38 15.01
N MET A 21 7.78 -16.18 15.99
CA MET A 21 6.88 -16.74 17.00
C MET A 21 6.21 -15.64 17.83
N ASP A 22 6.95 -14.61 18.24
CA ASP A 22 6.40 -13.51 19.01
C ASP A 22 5.36 -12.71 18.21
N LYS A 23 5.63 -12.43 16.94
CA LYS A 23 4.66 -11.80 16.02
C LYS A 23 3.40 -12.65 15.84
N ILE A 24 3.55 -13.97 15.75
CA ILE A 24 2.41 -14.90 15.67
C ILE A 24 1.57 -14.81 16.95
N ARG A 25 2.21 -14.81 18.13
CA ARG A 25 1.52 -14.71 19.42
C ARG A 25 0.78 -13.37 19.59
N GLU A 26 1.35 -12.28 19.12
CA GLU A 26 0.69 -10.97 19.14
C GLU A 26 -0.59 -11.00 18.28
N ARG A 27 -0.52 -11.53 17.06
CA ARG A 27 -1.71 -11.67 16.20
C ARG A 27 -2.73 -12.67 16.75
N MET A 28 -2.27 -13.73 17.41
CA MET A 28 -3.13 -14.65 18.16
C MET A 28 -3.91 -13.92 19.26
N ALA A 29 -3.25 -13.05 20.01
CA ALA A 29 -3.90 -12.24 21.05
C ALA A 29 -4.93 -11.27 20.46
N GLN A 30 -4.61 -10.60 19.35
CA GLN A 30 -5.54 -9.69 18.65
C GLN A 30 -6.79 -10.40 18.13
N THR A 31 -6.66 -11.67 17.72
CA THR A 31 -7.78 -12.48 17.19
C THR A 31 -8.50 -13.30 18.26
N GLY A 32 -8.00 -13.32 19.50
CA GLY A 32 -8.52 -14.14 20.60
C GLY A 32 -8.30 -15.65 20.44
N ILE A 33 -7.44 -16.07 19.50
CA ILE A 33 -7.17 -17.50 19.26
C ILE A 33 -5.98 -17.93 20.13
N THR A 34 -6.25 -18.79 21.12
CA THR A 34 -5.21 -19.25 22.06
C THR A 34 -4.41 -20.46 21.55
N ASN A 35 -4.98 -21.24 20.62
CA ASN A 35 -4.32 -22.43 20.08
C ASN A 35 -3.55 -22.09 18.80
N THR A 36 -2.22 -22.24 18.84
CA THR A 36 -1.33 -21.93 17.71
C THR A 36 -1.68 -22.73 16.46
N SER A 37 -1.95 -24.03 16.57
CA SER A 37 -2.33 -24.84 15.40
C SER A 37 -3.68 -24.44 14.82
N ALA A 38 -4.61 -23.96 15.66
CA ALA A 38 -5.88 -23.41 15.18
C ALA A 38 -5.66 -22.07 14.47
N PHE A 39 -4.83 -21.19 15.03
CA PHE A 39 -4.47 -19.91 14.44
C PHE A 39 -3.79 -20.08 13.09
N ILE A 40 -2.72 -20.88 13.02
CA ILE A 40 -1.98 -21.13 11.77
C ILE A 40 -2.89 -21.77 10.73
N ARG A 41 -3.77 -22.71 11.10
CA ARG A 41 -4.71 -23.30 10.15
C ARG A 41 -5.74 -22.28 9.66
N LYS A 42 -6.31 -21.46 10.56
CA LYS A 42 -7.24 -20.39 10.19
C LYS A 42 -6.56 -19.42 9.22
N MET A 43 -5.32 -19.03 9.49
CA MET A 43 -4.56 -18.15 8.60
C MET A 43 -4.16 -18.81 7.27
N ALA A 44 -3.86 -20.11 7.26
CA ALA A 44 -3.51 -20.83 6.04
C ALA A 44 -4.71 -21.13 5.13
N ILE A 45 -5.92 -21.23 5.70
CA ILE A 45 -7.15 -21.51 4.95
C ILE A 45 -7.91 -20.22 4.60
N ASP A 46 -8.09 -19.33 5.58
CA ASP A 46 -8.92 -18.13 5.47
C ASP A 46 -8.10 -16.85 5.31
N GLY A 47 -6.77 -16.95 5.34
CA GLY A 47 -5.91 -15.78 5.17
C GLY A 47 -6.07 -15.19 3.77
N TYR A 48 -6.37 -13.90 3.70
CA TYR A 48 -6.31 -13.17 2.44
C TYR A 48 -4.84 -12.92 2.07
N VAL A 49 -4.45 -13.38 0.88
CA VAL A 49 -3.19 -12.97 0.26
C VAL A 49 -3.46 -11.66 -0.47
N ILE A 50 -3.15 -10.55 0.18
CA ILE A 50 -3.30 -9.23 -0.44
C ILE A 50 -2.04 -8.96 -1.27
N ASN A 51 -2.15 -9.13 -2.58
CA ASN A 51 -1.14 -8.64 -3.51
C ASN A 51 -1.48 -7.19 -3.87
N LEU A 52 -0.89 -6.23 -3.14
CA LEU A 52 -1.05 -4.81 -3.43
C LEU A 52 -0.19 -4.45 -4.64
N ASP A 53 -0.81 -4.30 -5.81
CA ASP A 53 -0.16 -3.63 -6.93
C ASP A 53 -0.11 -2.13 -6.67
N LEU A 54 1.10 -1.62 -6.36
CA LEU A 54 1.36 -0.20 -6.07
C LEU A 54 1.96 0.53 -7.28
N SER A 55 1.82 -0.02 -8.48
CA SER A 55 2.33 0.59 -9.72
C SER A 55 1.81 2.01 -9.93
N GLU A 56 0.53 2.25 -9.68
CA GLU A 56 -0.09 3.57 -9.79
C GLU A 56 0.46 4.57 -8.75
N VAL A 57 0.72 4.14 -7.51
CA VAL A 57 1.35 4.98 -6.47
C VAL A 57 2.77 5.36 -6.85
N ARG A 58 3.52 4.43 -7.46
CA ARG A 58 4.87 4.70 -7.96
C ARG A 58 4.86 5.71 -9.11
N GLU A 59 3.87 5.65 -10.00
CA GLU A 59 3.72 6.60 -11.09
C GLU A 59 3.35 8.00 -10.59
N LEU A 60 2.44 8.10 -9.61
CA LEU A 60 2.13 9.36 -8.94
C LEU A 60 3.39 9.99 -8.32
N THR A 61 4.20 9.18 -7.63
CA THR A 61 5.46 9.66 -7.00
C THR A 61 6.44 10.19 -8.06
N ARG A 62 6.51 9.54 -9.22
CA ARG A 62 7.35 9.99 -10.34
C ARG A 62 6.90 11.35 -10.87
N LEU A 63 5.61 11.54 -11.08
CA LEU A 63 5.04 12.80 -11.59
C LEU A 63 5.20 13.94 -10.58
N LEU A 64 4.97 13.68 -9.29
CA LEU A 64 5.21 14.63 -8.21
C LEU A 64 6.65 15.12 -8.18
N ARG A 65 7.62 14.20 -8.35
CA ARG A 65 9.04 14.56 -8.40
C ARG A 65 9.35 15.48 -9.58
N ILE A 66 8.79 15.21 -10.75
CA ILE A 66 8.97 16.05 -11.94
C ILE A 66 8.39 17.44 -11.71
N CYS A 67 7.16 17.53 -11.18
CA CYS A 67 6.52 18.82 -10.90
C CYS A 67 7.28 19.62 -9.85
N SER A 68 7.77 18.97 -8.78
CA SER A 68 8.61 19.61 -7.76
C SER A 68 9.92 20.16 -8.35
N ASN A 69 10.59 19.38 -9.20
CA ASN A 69 11.80 19.82 -9.87
C ASN A 69 11.56 21.00 -10.82
N ASN A 70 10.44 21.00 -11.54
CA ASN A 70 10.07 22.10 -12.43
C ASN A 70 9.73 23.37 -11.64
N LEU A 71 8.94 23.23 -10.56
CA LEU A 71 8.65 24.33 -9.65
C LEU A 71 9.93 24.97 -9.09
N ASN A 72 10.90 24.15 -8.70
CA ASN A 72 12.19 24.63 -8.19
C ASN A 72 12.99 25.38 -9.28
N GLN A 73 12.92 24.92 -10.54
CA GLN A 73 13.52 25.63 -11.67
C GLN A 73 12.85 26.98 -11.90
N TYR A 74 11.52 27.05 -11.85
CA TYR A 74 10.79 28.31 -11.97
C TYR A 74 11.11 29.27 -10.84
N ALA A 75 11.20 28.79 -9.60
CA ALA A 75 11.58 29.61 -8.45
C ALA A 75 12.99 30.20 -8.60
N ARG A 76 13.96 29.41 -9.07
CA ARG A 76 15.32 29.89 -9.36
C ARG A 76 15.34 30.95 -10.47
N LYS A 77 14.68 30.66 -11.59
CA LYS A 77 14.59 31.59 -12.73
C LYS A 77 13.92 32.90 -12.35
N ALA A 78 12.88 32.85 -11.53
CA ALA A 78 12.22 34.03 -10.96
C ALA A 78 13.17 34.85 -10.08
N HIS A 79 13.95 34.17 -9.24
CA HIS A 79 14.93 34.81 -8.36
C HIS A 79 16.09 35.44 -9.14
N GLU A 80 16.48 34.85 -10.26
CA GLU A 80 17.57 35.33 -11.12
C GLU A 80 17.15 36.50 -12.03
N THR A 81 15.92 36.46 -12.56
CA THR A 81 15.47 37.42 -13.59
C THR A 81 14.44 38.44 -13.08
N GLY A 82 13.94 38.29 -11.85
CA GLY A 82 12.89 39.12 -11.28
C GLY A 82 11.52 39.00 -11.98
N SER A 83 11.38 38.08 -12.95
CA SER A 83 10.17 37.92 -13.76
C SER A 83 9.85 36.44 -13.98
N ILE A 84 8.57 36.11 -14.00
CA ILE A 84 8.05 34.77 -14.29
C ILE A 84 7.18 34.89 -15.55
N TYR A 85 7.44 34.03 -16.54
CA TYR A 85 6.59 33.97 -17.73
C TYR A 85 5.28 33.26 -17.40
N GLY A 86 4.14 33.86 -17.76
CA GLY A 86 2.81 33.26 -17.53
C GLY A 86 2.64 31.87 -18.19
N ALA A 87 3.36 31.62 -19.29
CA ALA A 87 3.39 30.32 -19.96
C ALA A 87 4.03 29.22 -19.09
N ASP A 88 5.07 29.54 -18.30
CA ASP A 88 5.74 28.60 -17.39
C ASP A 88 4.78 28.20 -16.24
N ILE A 89 3.96 29.14 -15.75
CA ILE A 89 2.92 28.89 -14.74
C ILE A 89 1.76 28.07 -15.30
N ALA A 90 1.34 28.34 -16.54
CA ALA A 90 0.27 27.59 -17.19
C ALA A 90 0.66 26.13 -17.45
N ASP A 91 1.92 25.85 -17.85
CA ASP A 91 2.43 24.48 -17.98
C ASP A 91 2.45 23.74 -16.63
N LEU A 92 2.84 24.43 -15.55
CA LEU A 92 2.81 23.87 -14.20
C LEU A 92 1.39 23.51 -13.75
N GLN A 93 0.42 24.41 -13.98
CA GLN A 93 -0.99 24.18 -13.64
C GLN A 93 -1.56 22.97 -14.39
N SER A 94 -1.34 22.88 -15.69
CA SER A 94 -1.78 21.74 -16.51
C SER A 94 -1.24 20.40 -16.01
N ARG A 95 0.04 20.37 -15.58
CA ARG A 95 0.64 19.16 -14.99
C ARG A 95 0.07 18.83 -13.62
N MET A 96 -0.24 19.83 -12.79
CA MET A 96 -0.89 19.63 -11.50
C MET A 96 -2.30 19.07 -11.66
N ASP A 97 -3.06 19.54 -12.65
CA ASP A 97 -4.38 19.00 -12.97
C ASP A 97 -4.30 17.52 -13.38
N GLY A 98 -3.31 17.16 -14.22
CA GLY A 98 -3.05 15.77 -14.57
C GLY A 98 -2.70 14.88 -13.37
N MET A 99 -1.92 15.39 -12.42
CA MET A 99 -1.65 14.68 -11.16
C MET A 99 -2.92 14.51 -10.32
N TRP A 100 -3.79 15.53 -10.28
CA TRP A 100 -5.03 15.51 -9.51
C TRP A 100 -5.99 14.43 -10.01
N GLU A 101 -6.06 14.19 -11.32
CA GLU A 101 -6.86 13.11 -11.89
C GLU A 101 -6.34 11.72 -11.51
N ILE A 102 -5.01 11.52 -11.48
CA ILE A 102 -4.40 10.26 -11.02
C ILE A 102 -4.69 10.03 -9.54
N VAL A 103 -4.60 11.08 -8.70
CA VAL A 103 -4.94 10.99 -7.27
C VAL A 103 -6.41 10.63 -7.06
N LYS A 104 -7.34 11.23 -7.82
CA LYS A 104 -8.76 10.87 -7.75
C LYS A 104 -9.00 9.40 -8.13
N LYS A 105 -8.33 8.93 -9.18
CA LYS A 105 -8.43 7.53 -9.62
C LYS A 105 -7.94 6.58 -8.53
N LEU A 106 -6.74 6.83 -8.00
CA LEU A 106 -6.15 6.08 -6.89
C LEU A 106 -7.04 6.05 -5.65
N LEU A 107 -7.59 7.21 -5.23
CA LEU A 107 -8.48 7.28 -4.07
C LEU A 107 -9.75 6.44 -4.28
N THR A 108 -10.30 6.45 -5.50
CA THR A 108 -11.48 5.63 -5.85
C THR A 108 -11.14 4.13 -5.80
N GLU A 109 -9.98 3.74 -6.30
CA GLU A 109 -9.52 2.34 -6.25
C GLU A 109 -9.26 1.88 -4.82
N PHE A 110 -8.64 2.72 -3.97
CA PHE A 110 -8.41 2.42 -2.56
C PHE A 110 -9.69 2.35 -1.72
N THR A 111 -10.72 3.15 -2.03
CA THR A 111 -12.02 3.05 -1.33
C THR A 111 -12.76 1.74 -1.59
N ASN A 112 -12.37 0.99 -2.63
CA ASN A 112 -12.96 -0.29 -2.99
C ASN A 112 -12.19 -1.49 -2.39
N ILE A 113 -11.13 -1.25 -1.61
CA ILE A 113 -10.42 -2.31 -0.89
C ILE A 113 -11.22 -2.62 0.41
N PRO A 114 -11.65 -3.88 0.61
CA PRO A 114 -12.43 -4.29 1.78
C PRO A 114 -11.66 -4.27 3.11
#